data_AF-A0A7J5TW10-F1
#
_entry.id   AF-A0A7J5TW10-F1
#
_cell.length_a   1.000
_cell.length_b   1.000
_cell.length_c   1.000
_cell.angle_alpha   90.00
_cell.angle_beta   90.00
_cell.angle_gamma   90.00
#
_symmetry.space_group_name_H-M   'P 1'
#
loop_
_entity.id
_entity.type
_entity.pdbx_description
1 polymer ?
#
loop_
_entity_poly.entity_id
_entity_poly.type
_entity_poly.pdbx_seq_one_letter_code
_entity_poly.pdbx_strand_id
1 'polypeptide(L)'
;MNPEKDIHAKTTDLLDQTMDLLEGNVAEMTPQNGKGIIDQWIEQLRHSENTTGLAGSLEQLKNGLEGTGPDPAELSQLLQTMSEQARQLGVTLGPEGDLSVRIEGLAAALRTAAGQFGQA
;
A
#
# COMPACT_ATOMS: atom_id res chain seq x y z
N MET A 1 -3.64 12.29 -25.90
CA MET A 1 -3.59 12.13 -24.43
C MET A 1 -2.83 10.85 -24.19
N ASN A 2 -1.70 10.89 -23.46
CA ASN A 2 -0.82 9.73 -23.30
C ASN A 2 -1.17 9.04 -21.97
N PRO A 3 -1.86 7.88 -21.98
CA PRO A 3 -2.40 7.27 -20.75
C PRO A 3 -1.31 6.86 -19.75
N GLU A 4 -0.09 6.61 -20.24
CA GLU A 4 1.06 6.26 -19.38
C GLU A 4 1.45 7.41 -18.45
N LYS A 5 1.46 8.67 -18.94
CA LYS A 5 1.88 9.85 -18.14
C LYS A 5 0.96 10.14 -16.96
N ASP A 6 -0.35 9.92 -17.11
CA ASP A 6 -1.35 10.15 -16.05
C ASP A 6 -1.20 9.14 -14.90
N ILE A 7 -0.89 7.88 -15.21
CA ILE A 7 -0.68 6.82 -14.20
C ILE A 7 0.57 7.12 -13.37
N HIS A 8 1.65 7.61 -13.99
CA HIS A 8 2.88 7.97 -13.28
C HIS A 8 2.67 9.11 -12.27
N ALA A 9 1.97 10.18 -12.66
CA ALA A 9 1.71 11.30 -11.77
C ALA A 9 0.82 10.88 -10.58
N LYS A 10 -0.25 10.13 -10.86
CA LYS A 10 -1.19 9.65 -9.85
C LYS A 10 -0.53 8.72 -8.83
N THR A 11 0.40 7.87 -9.28
CA THR A 11 1.14 6.98 -8.37
C THR A 11 2.14 7.73 -7.49
N THR A 12 2.61 8.93 -7.89
CA THR A 12 3.60 9.69 -7.08
C THR A 12 2.86 10.32 -5.92
N ASP A 13 1.78 11.01 -6.26
CA ASP A 13 0.87 11.64 -5.32
C ASP A 13 0.35 10.64 -4.30
N LEU A 14 0.04 9.42 -4.75
CA LEU A 14 -0.43 8.35 -3.88
C LEU A 14 0.64 7.85 -2.90
N LEU A 15 1.90 7.72 -3.36
CA LEU A 15 3.02 7.35 -2.50
C LEU A 15 3.29 8.44 -1.46
N ASP A 16 3.27 9.71 -1.87
CA ASP A 16 3.48 10.87 -1.00
C ASP A 16 2.40 10.94 0.09
N GLN A 17 1.13 10.76 -0.29
CA GLN A 17 0.01 10.64 0.66
C GLN A 17 0.17 9.45 1.61
N THR A 18 0.67 8.31 1.11
CA THR A 18 0.90 7.12 1.96
C THR A 18 2.02 7.40 2.96
N MET A 19 3.09 8.08 2.55
CA MET A 19 4.21 8.47 3.41
C MET A 19 3.76 9.50 4.44
N ASP A 20 3.04 10.54 4.04
CA ASP A 20 2.48 11.57 4.96
C ASP A 20 1.56 10.96 6.01
N LEU A 21 0.72 10.00 5.61
CA LEU A 21 -0.19 9.30 6.52
C LEU A 21 0.56 8.41 7.53
N LEU A 22 1.71 7.85 7.16
CA LEU A 22 2.54 6.98 7.99
C LEU A 22 3.57 7.74 8.84
N GLU A 23 4.03 8.90 8.36
CA GLU A 23 4.80 9.86 9.14
C GLU A 23 3.93 10.57 10.17
N GLY A 24 2.68 10.86 9.83
CA GLY A 24 1.63 11.17 10.79
C GLY A 24 1.50 10.02 11.79
N ASN A 25 1.25 10.33 13.06
CA ASN A 25 1.01 9.28 14.05
C ASN A 25 0.00 8.28 13.50
N VAL A 26 0.36 6.99 13.40
CA VAL A 26 -0.56 5.94 12.95
C VAL A 26 -1.83 5.90 13.81
N ALA A 27 -1.76 6.44 15.04
CA ALA A 27 -2.89 6.64 15.95
C ALA A 27 -3.91 7.69 15.45
N GLU A 28 -3.48 8.63 14.60
CA GLU A 28 -4.32 9.62 13.92
C GLU A 28 -4.79 9.15 12.54
N MET A 29 -4.37 7.96 12.08
CA MET A 29 -4.96 7.32 10.92
C MET A 29 -6.41 7.01 11.20
N THR A 30 -7.30 7.91 10.77
CA THR A 30 -8.70 7.57 10.72
C THR A 30 -8.90 6.47 9.68
N PRO A 31 -9.79 5.50 9.93
CA PRO A 31 -10.18 4.51 8.93
C PRO A 31 -10.59 5.17 7.61
N GLN A 32 -11.11 6.40 7.65
CA GLN A 32 -11.54 7.12 6.46
C GLN A 32 -10.39 7.59 5.57
N ASN A 33 -9.31 8.14 6.15
CA ASN A 33 -8.13 8.57 5.38
C ASN A 33 -7.33 7.38 4.86
N GLY A 34 -7.14 6.34 5.68
CA GLY A 34 -6.43 5.13 5.27
C GLY A 34 -7.15 4.38 4.12
N LYS A 35 -8.49 4.28 4.18
CA LYS A 35 -9.28 3.63 3.13
C LYS A 35 -9.15 4.30 1.77
N GLY A 36 -9.19 5.63 1.72
CA GLY A 36 -9.11 6.37 0.46
C GLY A 36 -7.78 6.12 -0.28
N ILE A 37 -6.68 6.04 0.47
CA ILE A 37 -5.36 5.72 -0.09
C ILE A 37 -5.30 4.26 -0.55
N ILE A 38 -5.86 3.33 0.24
CA ILE A 38 -5.91 1.89 -0.10
C ILE A 38 -6.72 1.65 -1.38
N ASP A 39 -7.90 2.28 -1.54
CA ASP A 39 -8.71 2.18 -2.78
C ASP A 39 -7.93 2.63 -4.01
N GLN A 40 -7.22 3.76 -3.92
CA GLN A 40 -6.43 4.25 -5.03
C GLN A 40 -5.27 3.31 -5.40
N TRP A 41 -4.63 2.67 -4.41
CA TRP A 41 -3.62 1.64 -4.69
C TRP A 41 -4.22 0.42 -5.35
N ILE A 42 -5.39 -0.04 -4.90
CA ILE A 42 -6.12 -1.15 -5.51
C ILE A 42 -6.43 -0.84 -6.98
N GLU A 43 -6.94 0.35 -7.29
CA GLU A 43 -7.19 0.77 -8.67
C GLU A 43 -5.92 0.69 -9.52
N GLN A 44 -4.82 1.27 -9.06
CA GLN A 44 -3.54 1.27 -9.78
C GLN A 44 -3.00 -0.15 -9.99
N LEU A 45 -3.12 -1.01 -8.98
CA LEU A 45 -2.62 -2.38 -9.01
C LEU A 45 -3.56 -3.35 -9.75
N ARG A 46 -4.81 -2.98 -10.04
CA ARG A 46 -5.69 -3.78 -10.90
C ARG A 46 -5.40 -3.63 -12.38
N HIS A 47 -4.60 -2.64 -12.78
CA HIS A 47 -4.19 -2.43 -14.16
C HIS A 47 -3.16 -3.46 -14.68
N SER A 48 -2.62 -4.33 -13.83
CA SER A 48 -1.66 -5.36 -14.22
C SER A 48 -1.99 -6.71 -13.58
N GLU A 49 -1.92 -7.79 -14.36
CA GLU A 49 -2.17 -9.15 -13.85
C GLU A 49 -1.15 -9.57 -12.78
N ASN A 50 0.09 -9.08 -12.90
CA ASN A 50 1.17 -9.35 -11.94
C ASN A 50 0.95 -8.67 -10.57
N THR A 51 0.09 -7.66 -10.50
CA THR A 51 -0.19 -6.87 -9.28
C THR A 51 -1.46 -7.29 -8.55
N THR A 52 -2.22 -8.25 -9.10
CA THR A 52 -3.49 -8.74 -8.55
C THR A 52 -3.36 -9.28 -7.13
N GLY A 53 -2.24 -9.94 -6.81
CA GLY A 53 -1.98 -10.47 -5.47
C GLY A 53 -1.83 -9.39 -4.40
N LEU A 54 -1.18 -8.26 -4.74
CA LEU A 54 -1.04 -7.12 -3.84
C LEU A 54 -2.36 -6.35 -3.71
N ALA A 55 -3.11 -6.21 -4.80
CA ALA A 55 -4.45 -5.60 -4.78
C ALA A 55 -5.42 -6.37 -3.85
N GLY A 56 -5.41 -7.70 -3.90
CA GLY A 56 -6.24 -8.53 -3.01
C GLY A 56 -5.89 -8.38 -1.53
N SER A 57 -4.60 -8.30 -1.20
CA SER A 57 -4.18 -8.05 0.18
C SER A 57 -4.54 -6.64 0.67
N LEU A 58 -4.49 -5.63 -0.20
CA LEU A 58 -5.01 -4.29 0.09
C LEU A 58 -6.52 -4.30 0.37
N GLU A 59 -7.30 -5.07 -0.39
CA GLU A 59 -8.74 -5.24 -0.13
C GLU A 59 -9.00 -5.92 1.22
N GLN A 60 -8.17 -6.90 1.60
CA GLN A 60 -8.23 -7.53 2.93
C GLN A 60 -7.92 -6.51 4.04
N LEU A 61 -6.90 -5.66 3.84
CA LEU A 61 -6.50 -4.64 4.81
C LEU A 61 -7.62 -3.62 4.99
N LYS A 62 -8.21 -3.16 3.89
CA LYS A 62 -9.37 -2.27 3.90
C LYS A 62 -10.49 -2.87 4.75
N ASN A 63 -10.90 -4.11 4.45
CA ASN A 63 -11.97 -4.80 5.19
C ASN A 63 -11.65 -4.96 6.68
N GLY A 64 -10.40 -5.27 7.02
CA GLY A 64 -9.95 -5.33 8.42
C GLY A 64 -10.14 -3.98 9.13
N LEU A 65 -9.71 -2.88 8.49
CA LEU A 65 -9.90 -1.53 9.01
C LEU A 65 -11.37 -1.08 9.09
N GLU A 66 -12.28 -1.69 8.31
CA GLU A 66 -13.73 -1.43 8.40
C GLU A 66 -14.41 -2.24 9.51
N GLY A 67 -13.79 -3.33 9.97
CA GLY A 67 -14.33 -4.22 10.98
C GLY A 67 -14.37 -3.59 12.38
N THR A 68 -15.24 -4.12 13.24
CA THR A 68 -15.33 -3.71 14.65
C THR A 68 -14.16 -4.30 15.43
N GLY A 69 -13.01 -3.63 15.40
CA GLY A 69 -11.81 -4.01 16.14
C GLY A 69 -10.94 -5.02 15.39
N PRO A 70 -10.23 -4.61 14.34
CA PRO A 70 -9.23 -5.48 13.72
C PRO A 70 -8.16 -5.85 14.75
N ASP A 71 -7.79 -7.13 14.78
CA ASP A 71 -6.71 -7.59 15.63
C ASP A 71 -5.39 -6.96 15.14
N PRO A 72 -4.67 -6.23 16.01
CA PRO A 72 -3.46 -5.53 15.62
C PRO A 72 -2.34 -6.48 15.18
N ALA A 73 -2.33 -7.73 15.68
CA ALA A 73 -1.38 -8.74 15.21
C ALA A 73 -1.76 -9.26 13.82
N GLU A 74 -3.06 -9.50 13.55
CA GLU A 74 -3.51 -9.84 12.19
C GLU A 74 -3.23 -8.72 11.19
N LEU A 75 -3.48 -7.46 11.56
CA LEU A 75 -3.12 -6.30 10.73
C LEU A 75 -1.62 -6.22 10.49
N SER A 76 -0.81 -6.41 11.53
CA SER A 76 0.65 -6.40 11.40
C SER A 76 1.12 -7.50 10.43
N GLN A 77 0.61 -8.72 10.56
CA GLN A 77 0.95 -9.83 9.66
C GLN A 77 0.50 -9.57 8.21
N LEU A 78 -0.69 -9.00 8.03
CA LEU A 78 -1.20 -8.64 6.71
C LEU A 78 -0.33 -7.56 6.05
N LEU A 79 0.03 -6.52 6.79
CA LEU A 79 0.92 -5.45 6.31
C LEU A 79 2.33 -5.97 5.98
N GLN A 80 2.87 -6.91 6.76
CA GLN A 80 4.14 -7.57 6.42
C GLN A 80 4.05 -8.38 5.13
N THR A 81 2.95 -9.12 4.95
CA THR A 81 2.71 -9.91 3.74
C THR A 81 2.64 -8.99 2.51
N MET A 82 1.92 -7.88 2.62
CA MET A 82 1.81 -6.89 1.55
C MET A 82 3.14 -6.22 1.23
N SER A 83 3.93 -5.89 2.26
CA SER A 83 5.30 -5.39 2.07
C SER A 83 6.12 -6.37 1.22
N GLU A 84 6.11 -7.66 1.56
CA GLU A 84 6.87 -8.66 0.80
C GLU A 84 6.36 -8.80 -0.64
N GLN A 85 5.04 -8.86 -0.83
CA GLN A 85 4.42 -8.90 -2.17
C GLN A 85 4.82 -7.69 -3.02
N ALA A 86 4.82 -6.49 -2.44
CA ALA A 86 5.27 -5.27 -3.08
C ALA A 86 6.77 -5.37 -3.45
N ARG A 87 7.65 -5.82 -2.55
CA ARG A 87 9.08 -6.02 -2.88
C ARG A 87 9.27 -6.98 -4.05
N GLN A 88 8.57 -8.12 -4.04
CA GLN A 88 8.65 -9.09 -5.14
C GLN A 88 8.17 -8.50 -6.47
N LEU A 89 7.15 -7.64 -6.42
CA LEU A 89 6.67 -6.90 -7.58
C LEU A 89 7.70 -5.90 -8.11
N GLY A 90 8.35 -5.13 -7.23
CA GLY A 90 9.44 -4.22 -7.61
C GLY A 90 10.59 -4.97 -8.30
N VAL A 91 10.94 -6.15 -7.79
CA VAL A 91 11.95 -7.03 -8.42
C VAL A 91 11.47 -7.53 -9.79
N THR A 92 10.20 -7.92 -9.92
CA THR A 92 9.62 -8.45 -11.16
C THR A 92 9.51 -7.40 -12.25
N LEU A 93 9.15 -6.17 -11.89
CA LEU A 93 9.06 -5.02 -12.79
C LEU A 93 10.44 -4.49 -13.23
N GLY A 94 11.50 -4.86 -12.50
CA GLY A 94 12.88 -4.48 -12.79
C GLY A 94 13.24 -3.06 -12.33
N PRO A 95 14.51 -2.78 -12.03
CA PRO A 95 14.94 -1.51 -11.42
C PRO A 95 14.80 -0.29 -12.35
N GLU A 96 14.54 -0.51 -13.64
CA GLU A 96 14.45 0.54 -14.66
C GLU A 96 13.07 1.20 -14.70
N GLY A 97 12.06 0.58 -14.07
CA GLY A 97 10.71 1.09 -14.01
C GLY A 97 10.50 2.10 -12.88
N ASP A 98 10.02 3.29 -13.22
CA ASP A 98 9.51 4.28 -12.26
C ASP A 98 8.46 3.67 -11.30
N LEU A 99 7.68 2.69 -11.78
CA LEU A 99 6.76 1.90 -10.96
C LEU A 99 7.47 1.02 -9.92
N SER A 100 8.62 0.43 -10.23
CA SER A 100 9.37 -0.43 -9.29
C SER A 100 9.84 0.35 -8.07
N VAL A 101 10.40 1.54 -8.28
CA VAL A 101 10.85 2.42 -7.19
C VAL A 101 9.69 2.78 -6.27
N ARG A 102 8.50 3.00 -6.84
CA ARG A 102 7.29 3.34 -6.08
C ARG A 102 6.74 2.16 -5.29
N ILE A 103 6.72 0.99 -5.91
CA ILE A 103 6.30 -0.23 -5.22
C ILE A 103 7.31 -0.59 -4.11
N GLU A 104 8.60 -0.34 -4.30
CA GLU A 104 9.61 -0.45 -3.22
C GLU A 104 9.33 0.53 -2.08
N GLY A 105 9.00 1.79 -2.40
CA GLY A 105 8.58 2.79 -1.42
C GLY A 105 7.35 2.35 -0.64
N LEU A 106 6.33 1.83 -1.34
CA LEU A 106 5.13 1.26 -0.74
C LEU A 106 5.49 0.08 0.19
N ALA A 107 6.38 -0.82 -0.24
CA ALA A 107 6.81 -1.95 0.58
C ALA A 107 7.44 -1.49 1.90
N ALA A 108 8.33 -0.49 1.83
CA ALA A 108 8.98 0.07 3.01
C ALA A 108 7.98 0.75 3.97
N ALA A 109 7.04 1.50 3.41
CA ALA A 109 5.92 2.11 4.12
C ALA A 109 5.06 1.06 4.85
N LEU A 110 4.60 0.03 4.14
CA LEU A 110 3.81 -1.06 4.70
C LEU A 110 4.54 -1.81 5.82
N ARG A 111 5.84 -2.06 5.66
CA ARG A 111 6.67 -2.69 6.70
C ARG A 111 6.77 -1.84 7.96
N THR A 112 6.86 -0.52 7.80
CA THR A 112 6.92 0.43 8.91
C THR A 112 5.59 0.44 9.66
N ALA A 113 4.48 0.54 8.94
CA ALA A 113 3.14 0.43 9.50
C ALA A 113 2.96 -0.87 10.27
N ALA A 114 3.36 -2.01 9.68
CA ALA A 114 3.29 -3.32 10.33
C ALA A 114 4.03 -3.34 11.68
N GLY A 115 5.18 -2.68 11.76
CA GLY A 115 5.95 -2.54 12.99
C GLY A 115 5.22 -1.72 14.05
N GLN A 116 4.50 -0.67 13.66
CA GLN A 116 3.71 0.16 14.58
C GLN A 116 2.48 -0.61 15.11
N PHE A 117 1.76 -1.36 14.27
CA PHE A 117 0.63 -2.20 14.71
C PHE A 117 1.07 -3.38 15.58
N GLY A 118 2.24 -3.98 15.32
CA GLY A 118 2.77 -5.08 16.14
C GLY A 118 3.33 -4.64 17.51
N GLN A 119 3.43 -3.32 17.74
CA GLN A 119 3.88 -2.72 19.00
C GLN A 119 2.73 -2.15 19.84
N ALA A 120 1.51 -2.11 19.30
CA ALA A 120 0.29 -1.62 19.95
C ALA A 120 -0.39 -2.73 20.76
#